data_AF-A0A943FU14-F1
#
_entry.id   AF-A0A943FU14-F1
#
_cell.length_a   1.000
_cell.length_b   1.000
_cell.length_c   1.000
_cell.angle_alpha   90.00
_cell.angle_beta   90.00
_cell.angle_gamma   90.00
#
_symmetry.space_group_name_H-M   'P 1'
#
loop_
_entity.id
_entity.type
_entity.pdbx_description
1 polymer ?
#
loop_
_entity_poly.entity_id
_entity_poly.type
_entity_poly.pdbx_seq_one_letter_code
_entity_poly.pdbx_strand_id
1 'polypeptide(L)'
;MTLFDYYLRYMTEVWEGTRPAPEGITLPEGGDENARIQALGQQLQDMGMAAFVRACAAQDGTVLPEELFAESGDLGGFELFLQNADKAQEAPAAEKKSATPDPDANKHAFEVFLDCIAMDDGLVQYLIDVLKRMDRKEFFKLSQITTKLDLDPEEFLYWLGRREMYADEEEQGCAAAMDHALLRLADEGRLDVVAALLSGDRNTFETFRCEAPELMHAPIATFEWYEKNYLDRDYPIRLIMRLNGVQFPN
;
A
#
# COMPACT_ATOMS: atom_id res chain seq x y z
N MET A 1 22.05 14.64 0.03
CA MET A 1 21.64 13.35 -0.56
C MET A 1 21.52 12.36 0.58
N THR A 2 20.36 11.72 0.69
CA THR A 2 20.08 10.68 1.69
C THR A 2 20.70 9.34 1.26
N LEU A 3 20.81 8.37 2.18
CA LEU A 3 21.27 7.01 1.86
C LEU A 3 20.51 6.41 0.67
N PHE A 4 19.20 6.67 0.61
CA PHE A 4 18.36 6.16 -0.46
C PHE A 4 18.63 6.85 -1.81
N ASP A 5 19.02 8.13 -1.83
CA ASP A 5 19.36 8.80 -3.08
C ASP A 5 20.64 8.22 -3.69
N TYR A 6 21.60 7.82 -2.85
CA TYR A 6 22.75 7.03 -3.28
C TYR A 6 22.33 5.63 -3.75
N TYR A 7 21.42 4.97 -3.02
CA TYR A 7 20.92 3.65 -3.39
C TYR A 7 20.26 3.64 -4.77
N LEU A 8 19.31 4.55 -5.03
CA LEU A 8 18.63 4.64 -6.33
C LEU A 8 19.61 4.91 -7.46
N ARG A 9 20.50 5.90 -7.28
CA ARG A 9 21.49 6.24 -8.31
C ARG A 9 22.36 5.02 -8.64
N TYR A 10 22.89 4.35 -7.63
CA TYR A 10 23.73 3.18 -7.84
C TYR A 10 22.98 1.99 -8.42
N MET A 11 21.73 1.77 -7.99
CA MET A 11 20.88 0.71 -8.54
C MET A 11 20.56 0.97 -10.02
N THR A 12 20.19 2.19 -10.39
CA THR A 12 19.95 2.59 -11.78
C THR A 12 21.21 2.42 -12.62
N GLU A 13 22.39 2.85 -12.13
CA GLU A 13 23.65 2.69 -12.86
C GLU A 13 24.02 1.21 -13.07
N VAL A 14 23.78 0.35 -12.07
CA VAL A 14 24.00 -1.11 -12.19
C VAL A 14 22.98 -1.72 -13.16
N TRP A 15 21.74 -1.26 -13.12
CA TRP A 15 20.66 -1.75 -13.99
C TRP A 15 20.90 -1.37 -15.46
N GLU A 16 21.23 -0.12 -15.74
CA GLU A 16 21.57 0.38 -17.08
C GLU A 16 22.90 -0.19 -17.60
N GLY A 17 23.64 -0.93 -16.77
CA GLY A 17 24.95 -1.49 -17.11
C GLY A 17 26.04 -0.43 -17.28
N THR A 18 25.78 0.80 -16.85
CA THR A 18 26.74 1.92 -16.86
C THR A 18 27.78 1.78 -15.75
N ARG A 19 27.50 0.94 -14.74
CA ARG A 19 28.40 0.56 -13.64
C ARG A 19 28.50 -0.97 -13.49
N PRO A 20 29.68 -1.53 -13.16
CA PRO A 20 29.82 -2.94 -12.80
C PRO A 20 29.17 -3.27 -11.47
N ALA A 21 28.73 -4.53 -11.27
CA ALA A 21 28.11 -4.94 -10.02
C ALA A 21 29.05 -4.71 -8.81
N PRO A 22 28.52 -4.23 -7.67
CA PRO A 22 29.29 -4.01 -6.46
C PRO A 22 29.80 -5.32 -5.83
N GLU A 23 30.83 -5.21 -4.99
CA GLU A 23 31.33 -6.35 -4.22
C GLU A 23 30.19 -6.94 -3.36
N GLY A 24 29.93 -8.24 -3.51
CA GLY A 24 28.76 -8.92 -2.91
C GLY A 24 27.59 -9.17 -3.88
N ILE A 25 27.60 -8.57 -5.08
CA ILE A 25 26.60 -8.82 -6.13
C ILE A 25 27.25 -9.48 -7.34
N THR A 26 26.72 -10.63 -7.74
CA THR A 26 27.14 -11.38 -8.93
C THR A 26 25.98 -11.43 -9.92
N LEU A 27 26.12 -10.73 -11.05
CA LEU A 27 25.15 -10.77 -12.13
C LEU A 27 25.52 -11.82 -13.17
N PRO A 28 24.56 -12.62 -13.68
CA PRO A 28 24.84 -13.61 -14.72
C PRO A 28 25.30 -12.93 -16.01
N GLU A 29 26.44 -13.37 -16.57
CA GLU A 29 26.96 -12.90 -17.86
C GLU A 29 26.19 -13.58 -19.01
N GLY A 30 25.51 -12.78 -19.85
CA GLY A 30 24.84 -13.27 -21.07
C GLY A 30 23.40 -13.80 -20.88
N GLY A 31 22.78 -13.56 -19.73
CA GLY A 31 21.35 -13.85 -19.50
C GLY A 31 20.42 -12.74 -19.99
N ASP A 32 19.16 -13.11 -20.26
CA ASP A 32 18.06 -12.20 -20.60
C ASP A 32 17.97 -11.04 -19.58
N GLU A 33 17.65 -9.83 -20.03
CA GLU A 33 17.69 -8.61 -19.21
C GLU A 33 16.85 -8.75 -17.93
N ASN A 34 15.71 -9.43 -18.05
CA ASN A 34 14.81 -9.80 -16.95
C ASN A 34 15.46 -10.71 -15.90
N ALA A 35 16.30 -11.67 -16.30
CA ALA A 35 16.98 -12.58 -15.38
C ALA A 35 18.06 -11.82 -14.57
N ARG A 36 18.66 -10.80 -15.18
CA ARG A 36 19.63 -9.92 -14.54
C ARG A 36 18.96 -9.02 -13.50
N ILE A 37 17.79 -8.46 -13.82
CA ILE A 37 16.97 -7.67 -12.91
C ILE A 37 16.52 -8.49 -11.71
N GLN A 38 16.02 -9.72 -11.94
CA GLN A 38 15.61 -10.60 -10.84
C GLN A 38 16.79 -11.00 -9.95
N ALA A 39 17.93 -11.36 -10.53
CA ALA A 39 19.13 -11.72 -9.75
C ALA A 39 19.64 -10.54 -8.92
N LEU A 40 19.60 -9.32 -9.46
CA LEU A 40 19.96 -8.11 -8.75
C LEU A 40 18.99 -7.83 -7.60
N GLY A 41 17.68 -7.89 -7.86
CA GLY A 41 16.65 -7.69 -6.84
C GLY A 41 16.77 -8.66 -5.67
N GLN A 42 17.00 -9.95 -5.94
CA GLN A 42 17.18 -10.96 -4.90
C GLN A 42 18.42 -10.71 -4.05
N GLN A 43 19.56 -10.42 -4.67
CA GLN A 43 20.82 -10.18 -3.95
C GLN A 43 20.80 -8.86 -3.17
N LEU A 44 20.04 -7.85 -3.64
CA LEU A 44 19.81 -6.61 -2.91
C LEU A 44 18.94 -6.81 -1.68
N GLN A 45 17.97 -7.73 -1.73
CA GLN A 45 17.19 -8.13 -0.55
C GLN A 45 18.09 -8.81 0.50
N ASP A 46 18.97 -9.72 0.07
CA ASP A 46 19.87 -10.44 0.97
C ASP A 46 20.96 -9.53 1.58
N MET A 47 21.47 -8.57 0.80
CA MET A 47 22.58 -7.70 1.19
C MET A 47 22.12 -6.45 1.97
N GLY A 48 20.96 -5.92 1.65
CA GLY A 48 20.41 -4.71 2.26
C GLY A 48 20.97 -3.40 1.70
N MET A 49 20.14 -2.36 1.73
CA MET A 49 20.39 -1.04 1.14
C MET A 49 21.68 -0.37 1.64
N ALA A 50 21.93 -0.41 2.96
CA ALA A 50 23.10 0.22 3.56
C ALA A 50 24.41 -0.44 3.10
N ALA A 51 24.43 -1.77 3.01
CA ALA A 51 25.61 -2.50 2.54
C ALA A 51 25.84 -2.28 1.03
N PHE A 52 24.77 -2.23 0.23
CA PHE A 52 24.86 -1.89 -1.20
C PHE A 52 25.46 -0.52 -1.45
N VAL A 53 24.96 0.52 -0.78
CA VAL A 53 25.48 1.87 -0.95
C VAL A 53 26.94 1.96 -0.50
N ARG A 54 27.33 1.25 0.57
CA ARG A 54 28.73 1.17 1.01
C ARG A 54 29.62 0.49 -0.02
N ALA A 55 29.17 -0.63 -0.59
CA ALA A 55 29.94 -1.37 -1.60
C ALA A 55 30.11 -0.56 -2.89
N CYS A 56 29.05 0.13 -3.36
CA CYS A 56 29.14 1.02 -4.52
C CYS A 56 30.01 2.27 -4.25
N ALA A 57 29.88 2.88 -3.07
CA ALA A 57 30.70 4.04 -2.71
C ALA A 57 32.18 3.68 -2.56
N ALA A 58 32.48 2.50 -2.01
CA ALA A 58 33.83 1.98 -1.90
C ALA A 58 34.47 1.71 -3.27
N GLN A 59 33.69 1.20 -4.24
CA GLN A 59 34.14 1.04 -5.62
C GLN A 59 34.47 2.37 -6.31
N ASP A 60 33.73 3.43 -5.98
CA ASP A 60 34.00 4.79 -6.46
C ASP A 60 35.17 5.47 -5.74
N GLY A 61 35.73 4.83 -4.69
CA GLY A 61 36.73 5.45 -3.82
C GLY A 61 36.18 6.57 -2.94
N THR A 62 34.86 6.62 -2.74
CA THR A 62 34.16 7.66 -1.97
C THR A 62 33.83 7.14 -0.57
N VAL A 63 34.20 7.91 0.45
CA VAL A 63 33.81 7.63 1.84
C VAL A 63 32.55 8.44 2.18
N LEU A 64 31.43 7.75 2.41
CA LEU A 64 30.17 8.38 2.79
C LEU A 64 30.10 8.60 4.31
N PRO A 65 29.53 9.73 4.80
CA PRO A 65 29.34 9.99 6.22
C PRO A 65 28.49 8.91 6.93
N GLU A 66 28.91 8.47 8.12
CA GLU A 66 28.18 7.46 8.91
C GLU A 66 26.77 7.93 9.32
N GLU A 67 26.55 9.23 9.45
CA GLU A 67 25.27 9.86 9.76
C GLU A 67 24.18 9.53 8.72
N LEU A 68 24.57 9.34 7.45
CA LEU A 68 23.65 8.90 6.38
C LEU A 68 23.04 7.51 6.66
N PHE A 69 23.74 6.69 7.45
CA PHE A 69 23.29 5.36 7.83
C PHE A 69 22.59 5.35 9.20
N ALA A 70 22.54 6.48 9.91
CA ALA A 70 21.94 6.61 11.24
C ALA A 70 20.56 7.31 11.21
N GLU A 71 20.28 8.13 10.20
CA GLU A 71 19.04 8.92 10.07
C GLU A 71 17.78 8.09 9.73
N SER A 72 17.88 6.77 9.58
CA SER A 72 16.74 5.84 9.37
C SER A 72 16.01 5.46 10.67
N GLY A 73 16.18 6.24 11.74
CA GLY A 73 15.93 5.85 13.13
C GLY A 73 14.58 6.25 13.76
N ASP A 74 13.57 6.68 13.00
CA ASP A 74 12.21 6.85 13.55
C ASP A 74 11.16 6.14 12.70
N LEU A 75 11.32 4.82 12.65
CA LEU A 75 10.45 3.86 11.99
C LEU A 75 10.08 2.75 13.00
N GLY A 76 9.87 3.10 14.26
CA GLY A 76 9.68 2.13 15.36
C GLY A 76 8.52 1.15 15.15
N GLY A 77 7.49 1.52 14.38
CA GLY A 77 6.43 0.60 13.95
C GLY A 77 6.83 -0.28 12.74
N PHE A 78 7.60 0.28 11.82
CA PHE A 78 8.04 -0.39 10.59
C PHE A 78 9.18 -1.38 10.84
N GLU A 79 10.08 -1.12 11.79
CA GLU A 79 11.15 -2.04 12.19
C GLU A 79 10.60 -3.25 12.97
N LEU A 80 9.55 -3.03 13.77
CA LEU A 80 8.81 -4.11 14.43
C LEU A 80 8.02 -4.96 13.43
N PHE A 81 7.43 -4.31 12.40
CA PHE A 81 6.78 -4.99 11.29
C PHE A 81 7.77 -5.82 10.47
N LEU A 82 8.95 -5.28 10.12
CA LEU A 82 10.02 -6.02 9.44
C LEU A 82 10.50 -7.22 10.27
N GLN A 83 10.73 -7.05 11.58
CA GLN A 83 11.11 -8.16 12.46
C GLN A 83 10.04 -9.26 12.56
N ASN A 84 8.76 -8.90 12.41
CA ASN A 84 7.66 -9.87 12.40
C ASN A 84 7.46 -10.53 11.02
N ALA A 85 7.71 -9.80 9.94
CA ALA A 85 7.72 -10.32 8.57
C ALA A 85 8.89 -11.30 8.34
N ASP A 86 10.07 -11.00 8.88
CA ASP A 86 11.24 -11.90 8.86
C ASP A 86 10.99 -13.17 9.70
N LYS A 87 10.32 -13.04 10.86
CA LYS A 87 9.92 -14.22 11.66
C LYS A 87 8.86 -15.08 10.99
N ALA A 88 8.03 -14.52 10.11
CA ALA A 88 7.09 -15.30 9.30
C ALA A 88 7.79 -16.07 8.16
N GLN A 89 9.01 -15.69 7.79
CA GLN A 89 9.84 -16.39 6.79
C GLN A 89 10.71 -17.52 7.40
N GLU A 90 10.94 -17.55 8.72
CA GLU A 90 11.63 -18.66 9.40
C GLU A 90 10.69 -19.78 9.88
N ALA A 91 9.83 -20.29 9.00
CA ALA A 91 9.30 -21.64 9.11
C ALA A 91 10.03 -22.56 8.11
N PRO A 92 10.48 -23.77 8.50
CA PRO A 92 11.43 -24.53 7.69
C PRO A 92 10.83 -24.96 6.35
N ALA A 93 11.65 -24.89 5.31
CA ALA A 93 11.35 -25.44 4.01
C ALA A 93 10.95 -26.93 4.09
N ALA A 94 10.04 -27.30 3.17
CA ALA A 94 9.60 -28.64 2.78
C ALA A 94 8.43 -29.27 3.55
N GLU A 95 7.21 -28.79 3.28
CA GLU A 95 6.06 -29.68 3.10
C GLU A 95 5.29 -29.34 1.83
N LYS A 96 4.78 -30.39 1.19
CA LYS A 96 4.21 -30.42 -0.16
C LYS A 96 3.17 -29.32 -0.38
N LYS A 97 3.25 -28.68 -1.56
CA LYS A 97 2.15 -27.95 -2.21
C LYS A 97 0.83 -28.70 -2.02
N SER A 98 0.07 -28.32 -1.00
CA SER A 98 -1.37 -28.44 -1.04
C SER A 98 -1.83 -27.24 -1.85
N ALA A 99 -2.41 -27.49 -3.01
CA ALA A 99 -2.99 -26.48 -3.87
C ALA A 99 -4.27 -25.97 -3.20
N THR A 100 -4.12 -25.12 -2.18
CA THR A 100 -5.13 -24.10 -1.92
C THR A 100 -5.02 -23.12 -3.10
N PRO A 101 -6.13 -22.79 -3.79
CA PRO A 101 -6.11 -21.73 -4.79
C PRO A 101 -5.57 -20.47 -4.12
N ASP A 102 -4.63 -19.80 -4.77
CA ASP A 102 -4.14 -18.51 -4.31
C ASP A 102 -5.36 -17.58 -4.15
N PRO A 103 -5.69 -17.13 -2.92
CA PRO A 103 -6.88 -16.33 -2.64
C PRO A 103 -6.85 -14.98 -3.38
N ASP A 104 -5.68 -14.56 -3.87
CA ASP A 104 -5.44 -13.30 -4.54
C ASP A 104 -5.30 -13.45 -6.06
N ALA A 105 -5.39 -14.67 -6.61
CA ALA A 105 -5.17 -14.95 -8.03
C ALA A 105 -6.11 -14.20 -9.00
N ASN A 106 -7.25 -13.72 -8.52
CA ASN A 106 -8.24 -12.96 -9.30
C ASN A 106 -8.41 -11.51 -8.85
N LYS A 107 -7.65 -11.06 -7.84
CA LYS A 107 -7.77 -9.70 -7.29
C LYS A 107 -6.89 -8.72 -8.05
N HIS A 108 -7.31 -7.46 -8.08
CA HIS A 108 -6.48 -6.39 -8.62
C HIS A 108 -5.27 -6.17 -7.69
N ALA A 109 -4.09 -5.87 -8.23
CA ALA A 109 -2.89 -5.63 -7.42
C ALA A 109 -3.07 -4.50 -6.38
N PHE A 110 -3.94 -3.52 -6.69
CA PHE A 110 -4.33 -2.45 -5.77
C PHE A 110 -5.23 -2.92 -4.63
N GLU A 111 -6.10 -3.92 -4.85
CA GLU A 111 -6.93 -4.50 -3.79
C GLU A 111 -6.05 -5.26 -2.80
N VAL A 112 -5.12 -6.08 -3.31
CA VAL A 112 -4.14 -6.79 -2.46
C VAL A 112 -3.28 -5.81 -1.67
N PHE A 113 -2.85 -4.72 -2.31
CA PHE A 113 -2.13 -3.64 -1.64
C PHE A 113 -2.95 -3.06 -0.48
N LEU A 114 -4.21 -2.70 -0.74
CA LEU A 114 -5.06 -2.09 0.27
C LEU A 114 -5.41 -3.06 1.40
N ASP A 115 -5.73 -4.32 1.07
CA ASP A 115 -5.99 -5.39 2.03
C ASP A 115 -4.83 -5.53 3.02
N CYS A 116 -3.58 -5.50 2.53
CA CYS A 116 -2.40 -5.54 3.38
C CYS A 116 -2.25 -4.30 4.26
N ILE A 117 -2.47 -3.10 3.70
CA ILE A 117 -2.33 -1.85 4.46
C ILE A 117 -3.43 -1.70 5.51
N ALA A 118 -4.65 -2.14 5.21
CA ALA A 118 -5.80 -2.08 6.11
C ALA A 118 -5.68 -3.02 7.31
N MET A 119 -4.68 -3.93 7.34
CA MET A 119 -4.43 -4.78 8.50
C MET A 119 -3.90 -4.00 9.71
N ASP A 120 -3.34 -2.81 9.51
CA ASP A 120 -2.73 -1.99 10.56
C ASP A 120 -3.11 -0.51 10.39
N ASP A 121 -3.75 0.06 11.42
CA ASP A 121 -4.18 1.46 11.41
C ASP A 121 -3.01 2.43 11.20
N GLY A 122 -1.82 2.08 11.70
CA GLY A 122 -0.60 2.87 11.51
C GLY A 122 -0.14 2.88 10.05
N LEU A 123 -0.25 1.76 9.34
CA LEU A 123 0.02 1.68 7.90
C LEU A 123 -0.99 2.49 7.08
N VAL A 124 -2.27 2.49 7.46
CA VAL A 124 -3.30 3.34 6.83
C VAL A 124 -2.93 4.82 7.00
N GLN A 125 -2.57 5.25 8.21
CA GLN A 125 -2.13 6.63 8.46
C GLN A 125 -0.86 6.98 7.67
N TYR A 126 0.11 6.08 7.64
CA TYR A 126 1.33 6.27 6.87
C TYR A 126 1.04 6.42 5.38
N LEU A 127 0.19 5.55 4.82
CA LEU A 127 -0.24 5.63 3.42
C LEU A 127 -0.92 6.98 3.12
N ILE A 128 -1.79 7.47 4.01
CA ILE A 128 -2.43 8.77 3.88
C ILE A 128 -1.39 9.90 3.81
N ASP A 129 -0.39 9.89 4.70
CA ASP A 129 0.67 10.91 4.71
C ASP A 129 1.54 10.87 3.45
N VAL A 130 1.89 9.67 2.98
CA VAL A 130 2.60 9.45 1.72
C VAL A 130 1.82 10.04 0.54
N LEU A 131 0.53 9.71 0.44
CA LEU A 131 -0.34 10.16 -0.66
C LEU A 131 -0.60 11.68 -0.61
N LYS A 132 -0.73 12.28 0.58
CA LYS A 132 -0.86 13.74 0.73
C LYS A 132 0.35 14.50 0.22
N ARG A 133 1.55 13.95 0.45
CA ARG A 133 2.81 14.51 -0.04
C ARG A 133 3.08 14.17 -1.51
N MET A 134 2.28 13.28 -2.10
CA MET A 134 2.54 12.64 -3.38
C MET A 134 3.97 12.08 -3.43
N ASP A 135 4.43 11.49 -2.31
CA ASP A 135 5.76 10.91 -2.22
C ASP A 135 5.79 9.54 -2.90
N ARG A 136 6.03 9.56 -4.22
CA ARG A 136 6.12 8.35 -5.05
C ARG A 136 7.15 7.36 -4.50
N LYS A 137 8.23 7.86 -3.91
CA LYS A 137 9.36 7.05 -3.40
C LYS A 137 8.94 6.22 -2.19
N GLU A 138 8.20 6.81 -1.26
CA GLU A 138 7.65 6.08 -0.11
C GLU A 138 6.52 5.14 -0.52
N PHE A 139 5.69 5.55 -1.48
CA PHE A 139 4.62 4.70 -2.01
C PHE A 139 5.16 3.44 -2.69
N PHE A 140 6.18 3.56 -3.54
CA PHE A 140 6.80 2.41 -4.21
C PHE A 140 7.43 1.43 -3.21
N LYS A 141 8.08 1.92 -2.15
CA LYS A 141 8.59 1.04 -1.09
C LYS A 141 7.46 0.27 -0.43
N LEU A 142 6.38 0.97 -0.11
CA LEU A 142 5.23 0.37 0.53
C LEU A 142 4.61 -0.70 -0.38
N SER A 143 4.44 -0.40 -1.67
CA SER A 143 3.89 -1.35 -2.64
C SER A 143 4.79 -2.56 -2.86
N GLN A 144 6.12 -2.37 -2.97
CA GLN A 144 7.06 -3.48 -3.12
C GLN A 144 7.03 -4.43 -1.92
N ILE A 145 6.93 -3.89 -0.70
CA ILE A 145 6.91 -4.70 0.52
C ILE A 145 5.63 -5.53 0.60
N THR A 146 4.49 -4.96 0.26
CA THR A 146 3.18 -5.62 0.39
C THR A 146 2.85 -6.53 -0.79
N THR A 147 3.12 -6.10 -2.03
CA THR A 147 2.67 -6.79 -3.25
C THR A 147 3.80 -7.25 -4.17
N LYS A 148 5.05 -6.87 -3.89
CA LYS A 148 6.23 -7.10 -4.77
C LYS A 148 6.08 -6.46 -6.16
N LEU A 149 5.24 -5.43 -6.26
CA LEU A 149 5.00 -4.69 -7.49
C LEU A 149 5.31 -3.21 -7.30
N ASP A 150 5.76 -2.58 -8.38
CA ASP A 150 5.91 -1.13 -8.46
C ASP A 150 4.57 -0.51 -8.87
N LEU A 151 3.78 -0.15 -7.87
CA LEU A 151 2.46 0.44 -8.06
C LEU A 151 2.59 1.96 -8.17
N ASP A 152 1.96 2.58 -9.17
CA ASP A 152 1.96 4.04 -9.31
C ASP A 152 0.88 4.67 -8.40
N PRO A 153 1.21 5.69 -7.59
CA PRO A 153 0.26 6.31 -6.68
C PRO A 153 -0.87 7.09 -7.40
N GLU A 154 -0.63 7.63 -8.60
CA GLU A 154 -1.68 8.30 -9.37
C GLU A 154 -2.65 7.28 -9.96
N GLU A 155 -2.14 6.17 -10.48
CA GLU A 155 -2.99 5.06 -10.96
C GLU A 155 -3.79 4.43 -9.82
N PHE A 156 -3.17 4.27 -8.64
CA PHE A 156 -3.84 3.79 -7.43
C PHE A 156 -4.98 4.74 -7.01
N LEU A 157 -4.72 6.05 -6.94
CA LEU A 157 -5.75 7.04 -6.58
C LEU A 157 -6.85 7.12 -7.65
N TYR A 158 -6.49 7.00 -8.93
CA TYR A 158 -7.46 6.96 -10.03
C TYR A 158 -8.37 5.74 -9.93
N TRP A 159 -7.79 4.56 -9.68
CA TRP A 159 -8.54 3.32 -9.49
C TRP A 159 -9.46 3.41 -8.28
N LEU A 160 -8.92 3.77 -7.11
CA LEU A 160 -9.69 3.85 -5.86
C LEU A 160 -10.81 4.89 -5.97
N GLY A 161 -10.50 6.04 -6.59
CA GLY A 161 -11.46 7.13 -6.82
C GLY A 161 -12.66 6.74 -7.69
N ARG A 162 -12.55 5.68 -8.49
CA ARG A 162 -13.59 5.19 -9.41
C ARG A 162 -13.93 3.72 -9.17
N ARG A 163 -13.62 3.19 -7.99
CA ARG A 163 -13.76 1.77 -7.66
C ARG A 163 -15.18 1.23 -7.92
N GLU A 164 -16.18 2.07 -7.74
CA GLU A 164 -17.60 1.78 -7.96
C GLU A 164 -17.98 1.62 -9.44
N MET A 165 -17.19 2.16 -10.37
CA MET A 165 -17.45 2.05 -11.82
C MET A 165 -17.15 0.65 -12.36
N TYR A 166 -16.39 -0.15 -11.60
CA TYR A 166 -16.05 -1.53 -11.94
C TYR A 166 -16.98 -2.55 -11.25
N ALA A 167 -17.91 -2.07 -10.43
CA ALA A 167 -18.81 -2.90 -9.64
C ALA A 167 -20.15 -3.15 -10.35
N ASP A 168 -20.98 -4.01 -9.77
CA ASP A 168 -22.36 -4.19 -10.23
C ASP A 168 -23.26 -2.99 -9.84
N GLU A 169 -24.46 -2.93 -10.40
CA GLU A 169 -25.39 -1.81 -10.16
C GLU A 169 -25.76 -1.65 -8.66
N GLU A 170 -25.75 -2.75 -7.91
CA GLU A 170 -26.11 -2.77 -6.49
C GLU A 170 -25.00 -2.16 -5.64
N GLU A 171 -23.76 -2.60 -5.84
CA GLU A 171 -22.57 -2.05 -5.19
C GLU A 171 -22.34 -0.59 -5.59
N GLN A 172 -22.49 -0.27 -6.88
CA GLN A 172 -22.37 1.11 -7.37
C GLN A 172 -23.40 2.04 -6.70
N GLY A 173 -24.66 1.59 -6.61
CA GLY A 173 -25.71 2.33 -5.92
C GLY A 173 -25.42 2.53 -4.43
N CYS A 174 -24.88 1.50 -3.76
CA CYS A 174 -24.47 1.57 -2.37
C CYS A 174 -23.34 2.58 -2.15
N ALA A 175 -22.26 2.45 -2.92
CA ALA A 175 -21.10 3.33 -2.85
C ALA A 175 -21.48 4.80 -3.05
N ALA A 176 -22.30 5.11 -4.06
CA ALA A 176 -22.75 6.47 -4.32
C ALA A 176 -23.62 7.04 -3.19
N ALA A 177 -24.57 6.26 -2.67
CA ALA A 177 -25.46 6.71 -1.59
C ALA A 177 -24.67 6.94 -0.28
N MET A 178 -23.80 6.00 0.08
CA MET A 178 -23.02 6.07 1.32
C MET A 178 -21.93 7.12 1.27
N ASP A 179 -21.20 7.28 0.17
CA ASP A 179 -20.19 8.35 0.04
C ASP A 179 -20.85 9.72 0.18
N HIS A 180 -21.99 9.95 -0.47
CA HIS A 180 -22.72 11.21 -0.36
C HIS A 180 -23.19 11.46 1.09
N ALA A 181 -23.79 10.45 1.71
CA ALA A 181 -24.26 10.51 3.09
C ALA A 181 -23.13 10.81 4.09
N LEU A 182 -22.00 10.12 3.97
CA LEU A 182 -20.87 10.23 4.89
C LEU A 182 -20.11 11.55 4.71
N LEU A 183 -19.92 12.02 3.46
CA LEU A 183 -19.34 13.34 3.20
C LEU A 183 -20.23 14.45 3.76
N ARG A 184 -21.56 14.35 3.59
CA ARG A 184 -22.50 15.30 4.20
C ARG A 184 -22.40 15.31 5.72
N LEU A 185 -22.34 14.14 6.36
CA LEU A 185 -22.16 14.05 7.82
C LEU A 185 -20.84 14.68 8.28
N ALA A 186 -19.77 14.51 7.51
CA ALA A 186 -18.49 15.14 7.80
C ALA A 186 -18.55 16.67 7.67
N ASP A 187 -19.22 17.18 6.63
CA ASP A 187 -19.47 18.62 6.45
C ASP A 187 -20.35 19.21 7.56
N GLU A 188 -21.31 18.43 8.08
CA GLU A 188 -22.13 18.76 9.25
C GLU A 188 -21.37 18.67 10.58
N GLY A 189 -20.11 18.19 10.57
CA GLY A 189 -19.28 18.02 11.77
C GLY A 189 -19.62 16.79 12.63
N ARG A 190 -20.46 15.88 12.13
CA ARG A 190 -20.90 14.64 12.83
C ARG A 190 -19.89 13.51 12.62
N LEU A 191 -18.63 13.77 12.94
CA LEU A 191 -17.52 12.82 12.72
C LEU A 191 -17.61 11.57 13.61
N ASP A 192 -18.27 11.67 14.76
CA ASP A 192 -18.59 10.55 15.65
C ASP A 192 -19.51 9.53 14.95
N VAL A 193 -20.52 10.01 14.24
CA VAL A 193 -21.44 9.16 13.45
C VAL A 193 -20.73 8.57 12.24
N VAL A 194 -19.90 9.35 11.55
CA VAL A 194 -19.08 8.84 10.43
C VAL A 194 -18.18 7.71 10.89
N ALA A 195 -17.46 7.89 12.00
CA ALA A 195 -16.58 6.87 12.56
C ALA A 195 -17.35 5.60 12.95
N ALA A 196 -18.51 5.74 13.61
CA ALA A 196 -19.35 4.60 13.99
C ALA A 196 -19.89 3.83 12.78
N LEU A 197 -20.28 4.54 11.71
CA LEU A 197 -20.70 3.91 10.45
C LEU A 197 -19.54 3.16 9.80
N LEU A 198 -18.36 3.78 9.69
CA LEU A 198 -17.17 3.14 9.12
C LEU A 198 -16.67 1.94 9.93
N SER A 199 -16.89 1.92 11.25
CA SER A 199 -16.59 0.76 12.09
C SER A 199 -17.64 -0.36 12.01
N GLY A 200 -18.71 -0.18 11.24
CA GLY A 200 -19.79 -1.15 11.10
C GLY A 200 -20.72 -1.23 12.31
N ASP A 201 -20.95 -0.14 13.04
CA ASP A 201 -21.93 -0.14 14.13
C ASP A 201 -23.36 -0.22 13.58
N ARG A 202 -23.96 -1.40 13.71
CA ARG A 202 -25.32 -1.70 13.23
C ARG A 202 -26.37 -0.76 13.80
N ASN A 203 -26.27 -0.43 15.09
CA ASN A 203 -27.29 0.42 15.75
C ASN A 203 -27.27 1.85 15.18
N THR A 204 -26.07 2.39 14.98
CA THR A 204 -25.88 3.69 14.34
C THR A 204 -26.42 3.67 12.91
N PHE A 205 -26.13 2.63 12.13
CA PHE A 205 -26.67 2.50 10.76
C PHE A 205 -28.20 2.42 10.73
N GLU A 206 -28.81 1.60 11.60
CA GLU A 206 -30.27 1.45 11.64
C GLU A 206 -31.01 2.74 12.04
N THR A 207 -30.37 3.55 12.90
CA THR A 207 -30.87 4.89 13.23
C THR A 207 -30.68 5.84 12.05
N PHE A 208 -29.46 5.87 11.49
CA PHE A 208 -29.08 6.74 10.40
C PHE A 208 -29.94 6.53 9.15
N ARG A 209 -30.21 5.29 8.73
CA ARG A 209 -31.02 4.99 7.54
C ARG A 209 -32.44 5.54 7.63
N CYS A 210 -32.97 5.77 8.84
CA CYS A 210 -34.30 6.34 9.05
C CYS A 210 -34.29 7.87 8.91
N GLU A 211 -33.14 8.51 9.08
CA GLU A 211 -32.97 9.97 9.05
C GLU A 211 -32.39 10.44 7.71
N ALA A 212 -31.56 9.62 7.08
CA ALA A 212 -30.81 9.96 5.88
C ALA A 212 -31.72 9.98 4.65
N PRO A 213 -31.90 11.13 3.96
CA PRO A 213 -32.71 11.20 2.74
C PRO A 213 -32.20 10.27 1.63
N GLU A 214 -30.92 9.93 1.65
CA GLU A 214 -30.27 9.02 0.71
C GLU A 214 -30.73 7.55 0.88
N LEU A 215 -31.13 7.16 2.09
CA LEU A 215 -31.44 5.75 2.44
C LEU A 215 -32.89 5.52 2.88
N MET A 216 -33.60 6.56 3.32
CA MET A 216 -34.95 6.47 3.90
C MET A 216 -35.98 5.84 2.94
N HIS A 217 -35.76 5.97 1.62
CA HIS A 217 -36.66 5.44 0.59
C HIS A 217 -36.15 4.15 -0.07
N ALA A 218 -35.01 3.61 0.38
CA ALA A 218 -34.40 2.42 -0.18
C ALA A 218 -34.69 1.19 0.72
N PRO A 219 -35.72 0.37 0.42
CA PRO A 219 -36.04 -0.81 1.22
C PRO A 219 -34.93 -1.88 1.18
N ILE A 220 -34.03 -1.81 0.19
CA ILE A 220 -32.87 -2.68 0.06
C ILE A 220 -31.70 -2.28 0.98
N ALA A 221 -31.70 -1.05 1.54
CA ALA A 221 -30.61 -0.52 2.37
C ALA A 221 -30.64 -1.08 3.81
N THR A 222 -30.54 -2.41 3.93
CA THR A 222 -30.33 -3.08 5.21
C THR A 222 -28.87 -2.96 5.64
N PHE A 223 -28.58 -3.32 6.89
CA PHE A 223 -27.20 -3.34 7.37
C PHE A 223 -26.36 -4.36 6.59
N GLU A 224 -26.89 -5.54 6.31
CA GLU A 224 -26.19 -6.60 5.56
C GLU A 224 -25.89 -6.15 4.12
N TRP A 225 -26.77 -5.35 3.52
CA TRP A 225 -26.53 -4.73 2.23
C TRP A 225 -25.39 -3.70 2.29
N TYR A 226 -25.40 -2.85 3.30
CA TYR A 226 -24.35 -1.85 3.53
C TYR A 226 -23.00 -2.50 3.82
N GLU A 227 -22.96 -3.53 4.67
CA GLU A 227 -21.76 -4.26 5.04
C GLU A 227 -21.10 -4.87 3.80
N LYS A 228 -21.86 -5.67 3.04
CA LYS A 228 -21.36 -6.37 1.85
C LYS A 228 -20.93 -5.43 0.73
N ASN A 229 -21.70 -4.39 0.46
CA ASN A 229 -21.52 -3.53 -0.71
C ASN A 229 -20.71 -2.26 -0.41
N TYR A 230 -20.45 -1.95 0.86
CA TYR A 230 -19.65 -0.79 1.25
C TYR A 230 -18.51 -1.12 2.20
N LEU A 231 -18.78 -1.70 3.38
CA LEU A 231 -17.77 -1.91 4.42
C LEU A 231 -16.72 -2.94 4.04
N ASP A 232 -17.14 -4.06 3.44
CA ASP A 232 -16.26 -5.15 2.99
C ASP A 232 -15.49 -4.81 1.70
N ARG A 233 -15.52 -3.54 1.28
CA ARG A 233 -14.91 -3.02 0.06
C ARG A 233 -13.89 -1.94 0.39
N ASP A 234 -13.27 -1.38 -0.64
CA ASP A 234 -12.23 -0.34 -0.51
C ASP A 234 -12.79 1.07 -0.17
N TYR A 235 -14.12 1.23 -0.17
CA TYR A 235 -14.80 2.52 -0.01
C TYR A 235 -14.58 3.22 1.36
N PRO A 236 -14.55 2.51 2.50
CA PRO A 236 -14.21 3.11 3.80
C PRO A 236 -12.84 3.78 3.78
N ILE A 237 -11.83 3.11 3.25
CA ILE A 237 -10.47 3.65 3.15
C ILE A 237 -10.43 4.86 2.21
N ARG A 238 -11.13 4.79 1.08
CA ARG A 238 -11.29 5.95 0.19
C ARG A 238 -11.87 7.16 0.92
N LEU A 239 -12.92 6.98 1.72
CA LEU A 239 -13.52 8.06 2.48
C LEU A 239 -12.53 8.61 3.53
N ILE A 240 -11.88 7.73 4.29
CA ILE A 240 -10.88 8.13 5.29
C ILE A 240 -9.77 8.96 4.64
N MET A 241 -9.28 8.55 3.46
CA MET A 241 -8.28 9.31 2.70
C MET A 241 -8.79 10.71 2.33
N ARG A 242 -10.02 10.82 1.81
CA ARG A 242 -10.62 12.12 1.46
C ARG A 242 -10.75 13.03 2.68
N LEU A 243 -11.25 12.51 3.79
CA LEU A 243 -11.41 13.27 5.04
C LEU A 243 -10.08 13.75 5.63
N ASN A 244 -8.99 13.02 5.36
CA ASN A 244 -7.64 13.41 5.77
C ASN A 244 -6.92 14.33 4.77
N GLY A 245 -7.57 14.72 3.67
CA GLY A 245 -7.09 15.70 2.70
C GLY A 245 -6.32 15.13 1.52
N VAL A 246 -6.35 13.81 1.29
CA VAL A 246 -5.82 13.20 0.06
C VAL A 246 -6.65 13.65 -1.13
N GLN A 247 -5.98 14.17 -2.17
CA GLN A 247 -6.63 14.61 -3.39
C GLN A 247 -6.77 13.45 -4.36
N PHE A 248 -8.00 13.21 -4.84
CA PHE A 248 -8.27 12.23 -5.88
C PHE A 248 -8.29 12.92 -7.25
N PRO A 249 -7.75 12.28 -8.30
CA PRO A 249 -7.84 12.81 -9.65
C PRO A 249 -9.31 12.87 -10.13
N ASN A 250 -9.66 13.92 -10.87
CA ASN A 250 -10.99 14.11 -11.45
C ASN A 250 -11.25 13.17 -12.63
#